data_AF-A0A3M1T1C1-F1
#
_entry.id   AF-A0A3M1T1C1-F1
#
_cell.length_a   1.000
_cell.length_b   1.000
_cell.length_c   1.000
_cell.angle_alpha   90.00
_cell.angle_beta   90.00
_cell.angle_gamma   90.00
#
_symmetry.space_group_name_H-M   'P 1'
#
loop_
_entity.id
_entity.type
_entity.pdbx_description
1 polymer ?
#
loop_
_entity_poly.entity_id
_entity_poly.type
_entity_poly.pdbx_seq_one_letter_code
_entity_poly.pdbx_strand_id
1 'polypeptide(L)'
;MRCMTSLPSEDELEALCELTAAELEALVPEERFGGFHRQLLPKILRRHAPWREALEEAEEGSPPPSLEGLEGGVRGVAQSLARELAKACGSPYFRLAKQVFLRREDDAAFRSLWELLESQLPVARIVRRYRLDPEHELPALQSRIWEAIAKWDGRDFRAYCARIVRNHCLDRVTARRPAPLEEDPGEGSRPAAPSVAQRDALDYVLSVIDELEAAGRIGALDGVLMSLVGQGRSVADIVHGLRSSDVPHRFQRVCERVGSPLESEDALALRLLLDGLTPTEAATVSGRDEAVLAELAELLGAPLGTEAWALARAFARPGLRVRDLERAQRLTTNAINLCLNRVRLKVWMGLVDRAYETLRRRGVIDEFELAVVAERCAHAPPAGCRMYKDLTCKRGLAPVEVARRSGLDLDARRAEGVMQGLRAKLLEQGLGPGFPDYNACLVERKPLRRGRTRS
;
A
#
# COMPACT_ATOMS: atom_id res chain seq x y z
N MET A 1 13.04 -12.64 -14.74
CA MET A 1 12.67 -12.95 -13.35
C MET A 1 13.90 -12.79 -12.47
N ARG A 2 14.10 -11.57 -11.94
CA ARG A 2 15.09 -11.31 -10.88
C ARG A 2 14.66 -12.06 -9.62
N CYS A 3 15.62 -12.55 -8.85
CA CYS A 3 15.49 -13.54 -7.77
C CYS A 3 14.78 -12.98 -6.50
N MET A 4 13.79 -12.08 -6.61
CA MET A 4 13.31 -11.22 -5.50
C MET A 4 12.66 -11.93 -4.30
N THR A 5 12.50 -13.26 -4.33
CA THR A 5 11.97 -14.06 -3.21
C THR A 5 12.93 -15.12 -2.70
N SER A 6 14.13 -15.24 -3.27
CA SER A 6 15.10 -16.22 -2.81
C SER A 6 15.66 -15.82 -1.44
N LEU A 7 15.83 -16.83 -0.61
CA LEU A 7 16.59 -16.73 0.63
C LEU A 7 18.03 -17.17 0.33
N PRO A 8 18.99 -16.84 1.20
CA PRO A 8 20.31 -17.48 1.19
C PRO A 8 20.15 -19.00 1.26
N SER A 9 21.25 -19.71 0.99
CA SER A 9 21.31 -21.15 1.24
C SER A 9 20.92 -21.49 2.69
N GLU A 10 20.49 -22.72 2.95
CA GLU A 10 20.10 -23.14 4.31
C GLU A 10 21.27 -22.97 5.30
N ASP A 11 22.50 -23.28 4.87
CA ASP A 11 23.72 -23.13 5.67
C ASP A 11 24.00 -21.65 6.02
N GLU A 12 23.87 -20.75 5.04
CA GLU A 12 24.03 -19.31 5.27
C GLU A 12 22.92 -18.75 6.17
N LEU A 13 21.70 -19.28 6.06
CA LEU A 13 20.59 -18.86 6.91
C LEU A 13 20.77 -19.33 8.35
N GLU A 14 21.32 -20.53 8.57
CA GLU A 14 21.64 -21.04 9.90
C GLU A 14 22.79 -20.23 10.54
N ALA A 15 23.86 -19.96 9.79
CA ALA A 15 24.95 -19.10 10.24
C ALA A 15 24.45 -17.68 10.58
N LEU A 16 23.55 -17.14 9.77
CA LEU A 16 22.90 -15.86 10.04
C LEU A 16 22.04 -15.92 11.30
N CYS A 17 21.33 -17.02 11.55
CA CYS A 17 20.56 -17.22 12.78
C CYS A 17 21.45 -17.21 14.02
N GLU A 18 22.57 -17.94 14.00
CA GLU A 18 23.51 -18.01 15.12
C GLU A 18 24.13 -16.64 15.43
N LEU A 19 24.60 -15.93 14.41
CA LEU A 19 25.17 -14.60 14.57
C LEU A 19 24.12 -13.59 15.04
N THR A 20 22.91 -13.63 14.47
CA THR A 20 21.83 -12.74 14.89
C THR A 20 21.39 -13.03 16.32
N ALA A 21 21.42 -14.29 16.75
CA ALA A 21 21.12 -14.67 18.13
C ALA A 21 22.09 -14.03 19.13
N ALA A 22 23.39 -14.12 18.86
CA ALA A 22 24.43 -13.52 19.71
C ALA A 22 24.31 -11.99 19.75
N GLU A 23 24.10 -11.34 18.61
CA GLU A 23 23.92 -9.88 18.53
C GLU A 23 22.60 -9.43 19.19
N LEU A 24 21.53 -10.21 19.08
CA LEU A 24 20.25 -9.90 19.75
C LEU A 24 20.38 -10.04 21.27
N GLU A 25 21.05 -11.08 21.77
CA GLU A 25 21.29 -11.27 23.20
C GLU A 25 22.10 -10.10 23.80
N ALA A 26 23.04 -9.54 23.04
CA ALA A 26 23.76 -8.33 23.46
C ALA A 26 22.86 -7.09 23.52
N LEU A 27 21.87 -6.97 22.63
CA LEU A 27 20.94 -5.82 22.57
C LEU A 27 19.78 -5.94 23.56
N VAL A 28 19.28 -7.16 23.77
CA VAL A 28 18.11 -7.47 24.61
C VAL A 28 18.43 -8.73 25.44
N PRO A 29 19.21 -8.62 26.53
CA PRO A 29 19.71 -9.79 27.29
C PRO A 29 18.61 -10.70 27.86
N GLU A 30 17.42 -10.15 28.06
CA GLU A 30 16.26 -10.89 28.59
C GLU A 30 15.53 -11.70 27.52
N GLU A 31 15.83 -11.46 26.23
CA GLU A 31 15.16 -12.11 25.12
C GLU A 31 15.99 -13.27 24.57
N ARG A 32 15.52 -14.50 24.83
CA ARG A 32 16.14 -15.70 24.27
C ARG A 32 15.73 -15.91 22.81
N PHE A 33 16.73 -15.92 21.92
CA PHE A 33 16.56 -16.31 20.52
C PHE A 33 16.00 -17.75 20.44
N GLY A 34 15.06 -18.00 19.53
CA GLY A 34 14.33 -19.27 19.50
C GLY A 34 13.43 -19.40 18.28
N GLY A 35 12.52 -20.39 18.31
CA GLY A 35 11.69 -20.76 17.14
C GLY A 35 10.91 -19.60 16.53
N PHE A 36 10.37 -18.68 17.35
CA PHE A 36 9.67 -17.50 16.85
C PHE A 36 10.62 -16.51 16.13
N HIS A 37 11.82 -16.29 16.67
CA HIS A 37 12.83 -15.44 16.03
C HIS A 37 13.33 -16.04 14.71
N ARG A 38 13.64 -17.34 14.70
CA ARG A 38 14.02 -18.10 13.49
C ARG A 38 12.96 -18.00 12.40
N GLN A 39 11.70 -17.84 12.78
CA GLN A 39 10.58 -17.71 11.86
C GLN A 39 10.40 -16.27 11.32
N LEU A 40 10.74 -15.27 12.13
CA LEU A 40 10.73 -13.86 11.74
C LEU A 40 11.93 -13.50 10.86
N LEU A 41 13.11 -14.03 11.20
CA LEU A 41 14.39 -13.64 10.58
C LEU A 41 14.36 -13.68 9.03
N PRO A 42 13.86 -14.73 8.35
CA PRO A 42 13.82 -14.75 6.89
C PRO A 42 12.88 -13.68 6.31
N LYS A 43 11.81 -13.32 7.03
CA LYS A 43 10.86 -12.27 6.61
C LYS A 43 11.47 -10.89 6.75
N ILE A 44 12.26 -10.67 7.80
CA ILE A 44 13.02 -9.45 8.03
C ILE A 44 14.15 -9.33 7.00
N LEU A 45 14.86 -10.42 6.70
CA LEU A 45 15.91 -10.43 5.68
C LEU A 45 15.37 -10.05 4.29
N ARG A 46 14.19 -10.55 3.90
CA ARG A 46 13.56 -10.20 2.61
C ARG A 46 13.28 -8.70 2.42
N ARG A 47 13.17 -7.93 3.51
CA ARG A 47 12.98 -6.48 3.45
C ARG A 47 14.27 -5.70 3.68
N HIS A 48 15.36 -6.36 4.06
CA HIS A 48 16.65 -5.75 4.29
C HIS A 48 17.19 -5.17 2.98
N ALA A 49 17.44 -3.87 2.95
CA ALA A 49 17.77 -3.14 1.70
C ALA A 49 19.01 -3.72 0.98
N PRO A 50 20.15 -3.98 1.65
CA PRO A 50 21.30 -4.63 1.00
C PRO A 50 20.99 -6.00 0.39
N TRP A 51 20.15 -6.80 1.05
CA TRP A 51 19.75 -8.10 0.52
C TRP A 51 18.86 -7.93 -0.72
N ARG A 52 17.91 -7.00 -0.67
CA ARG A 52 17.05 -6.70 -1.82
C ARG A 52 17.83 -6.18 -3.02
N GLU A 53 18.76 -5.26 -2.81
CA GLU A 53 19.61 -4.70 -3.87
C GLU A 53 20.43 -5.81 -4.52
N ALA A 54 21.06 -6.69 -3.74
CA ALA A 54 21.76 -7.86 -4.26
C ALA A 54 20.84 -8.81 -5.06
N LEU A 55 19.59 -9.01 -4.62
CA LEU A 55 18.60 -9.79 -5.37
C LEU A 55 18.15 -9.11 -6.68
N GLU A 56 18.18 -7.79 -6.72
CA GLU A 56 17.84 -6.99 -7.90
C GLU A 56 19.00 -6.94 -8.92
N GLU A 57 20.24 -7.02 -8.45
CA GLU A 57 21.46 -7.06 -9.25
C GLU A 57 21.80 -8.46 -9.77
N ALA A 58 21.38 -9.51 -9.06
CA ALA A 58 21.61 -10.90 -9.47
C ALA A 58 21.03 -11.21 -10.87
N GLU A 59 21.86 -11.80 -11.71
CA GLU A 59 21.45 -12.26 -13.05
C GLU A 59 20.34 -13.33 -12.96
N GLU A 60 19.46 -13.32 -13.96
CA GLU A 60 18.35 -14.26 -14.02
C GLU A 60 18.86 -15.70 -14.22
N GLY A 61 18.55 -16.58 -13.27
CA GLY A 61 18.99 -17.99 -13.28
C GLY A 61 20.25 -18.26 -12.48
N SER A 62 20.89 -17.23 -11.92
CA SER A 62 22.02 -17.38 -10.99
C SER A 62 21.55 -17.80 -9.58
N PRO A 63 22.41 -18.48 -8.80
CA PRO A 63 22.12 -18.75 -7.40
C PRO A 63 21.85 -17.45 -6.63
N PRO A 64 21.08 -17.50 -5.52
CA PRO A 64 20.91 -16.33 -4.66
C PRO A 64 22.27 -15.73 -4.28
N PRO A 65 22.35 -14.40 -4.14
CA PRO A 65 23.58 -13.73 -3.73
C PRO A 65 24.03 -14.26 -2.37
N SER A 66 25.34 -14.37 -2.17
CA SER A 66 25.88 -14.79 -0.88
C SER A 66 25.82 -13.64 0.14
N LEU A 67 25.54 -13.98 1.39
CA LEU A 67 25.58 -13.01 2.50
C LEU A 67 26.98 -12.44 2.74
N GLU A 68 28.04 -13.18 2.39
CA GLU A 68 29.43 -12.69 2.48
C GLU A 68 29.73 -11.57 1.49
N GLY A 69 29.03 -11.55 0.34
CA GLY A 69 29.20 -10.54 -0.70
C GLY A 69 28.53 -9.20 -0.40
N LEU A 70 27.78 -9.10 0.70
CA LEU A 70 27.14 -7.85 1.12
C LEU A 70 28.11 -6.93 1.87
N GLU A 71 27.83 -5.62 1.85
CA GLU A 71 28.60 -4.65 2.64
C GLU A 71 28.54 -5.00 4.14
N GLY A 72 29.72 -5.19 4.76
CA GLY A 72 29.84 -5.67 6.15
C GLY A 72 29.72 -7.19 6.34
N GLY A 73 29.53 -7.95 5.25
CA GLY A 73 29.40 -9.41 5.23
C GLY A 73 28.25 -9.94 6.08
N VAL A 74 28.27 -11.25 6.35
CA VAL A 74 27.23 -11.94 7.15
C VAL A 74 27.04 -11.28 8.53
N ARG A 75 28.13 -10.83 9.15
CA ARG A 75 28.10 -10.20 10.47
C ARG A 75 27.42 -8.83 10.45
N GLY A 76 27.69 -8.00 9.44
CA GLY A 76 27.01 -6.71 9.27
C GLY A 76 25.51 -6.88 9.06
N VAL A 77 25.11 -7.88 8.26
CA VAL A 77 23.70 -8.25 8.08
C VAL A 77 23.10 -8.73 9.40
N ALA A 78 23.77 -9.62 10.13
CA ALA A 78 23.30 -10.12 11.43
C ALA A 78 23.07 -8.99 12.43
N GLN A 79 23.98 -8.02 12.52
CA GLN A 79 23.83 -6.85 13.38
C GLN A 79 22.63 -5.98 12.99
N SER A 80 22.42 -5.76 11.69
CA SER A 80 21.27 -5.01 11.18
C SER A 80 19.95 -5.72 11.51
N LEU A 81 19.87 -7.03 11.26
CA LEU A 81 18.69 -7.83 11.57
C LEU A 81 18.44 -7.94 13.08
N ALA A 82 19.49 -8.05 13.90
CA ALA A 82 19.38 -8.06 15.36
C ALA A 82 18.78 -6.75 15.88
N ARG A 83 19.14 -5.60 15.31
CA ARG A 83 18.53 -4.30 15.66
C ARG A 83 17.05 -4.25 15.26
N GLU A 84 16.68 -4.77 14.09
CA GLU A 84 15.27 -4.85 13.71
C GLU A 84 14.47 -5.80 14.60
N LEU A 85 15.03 -6.96 14.95
CA LEU A 85 14.41 -7.87 15.91
C LEU A 85 14.30 -7.23 17.29
N ALA A 86 15.32 -6.52 17.77
CA ALA A 86 15.27 -5.81 19.05
C ALA A 86 14.13 -4.77 19.09
N LYS A 87 13.92 -4.03 17.99
CA LYS A 87 12.76 -3.14 17.84
C LYS A 87 11.43 -3.91 17.93
N ALA A 88 11.34 -5.06 17.27
CA ALA A 88 10.16 -5.92 17.38
C ALA A 88 9.96 -6.40 18.82
N CYS A 89 11.02 -6.83 19.51
CA CYS A 89 10.99 -7.27 20.91
C CYS A 89 10.53 -6.18 21.88
N GLY A 90 10.86 -4.92 21.59
CA GLY A 90 10.40 -3.75 22.35
C GLY A 90 8.90 -3.47 22.21
N SER A 91 8.21 -4.10 21.25
CA SER A 91 6.77 -3.96 21.09
C SER A 91 6.02 -4.64 22.25
N PRO A 92 5.02 -3.98 22.86
CA PRO A 92 4.21 -4.60 23.92
C PRO A 92 3.43 -5.83 23.43
N TYR A 93 3.26 -5.97 22.10
CA TYR A 93 2.61 -7.12 21.48
C TYR A 93 3.52 -8.34 21.30
N PHE A 94 4.84 -8.15 21.26
CA PHE A 94 5.78 -9.19 20.82
C PHE A 94 5.79 -10.39 21.76
N ARG A 95 5.88 -10.17 23.07
CA ARG A 95 5.90 -11.25 24.06
C ARG A 95 4.62 -12.09 24.00
N LEU A 96 3.46 -11.44 23.85
CA LEU A 96 2.16 -12.11 23.76
C LEU A 96 2.02 -12.86 22.43
N ALA A 97 2.38 -12.25 21.30
CA ALA A 97 2.38 -12.91 19.99
C ALA A 97 3.35 -14.11 19.95
N LYS A 98 4.53 -13.99 20.57
CA LYS A 98 5.50 -15.09 20.73
C LYS A 98 4.90 -16.24 21.54
N GLN A 99 4.22 -15.94 22.65
CA GLN A 99 3.55 -16.96 23.47
C GLN A 99 2.47 -17.69 22.68
N VAL A 100 1.58 -16.96 22.01
CA VAL A 100 0.52 -17.55 21.15
C VAL A 100 1.12 -18.41 20.03
N PHE A 101 2.20 -17.95 19.40
CA PHE A 101 2.87 -18.71 18.34
C PHE A 101 3.50 -20.02 18.85
N LEU A 102 4.22 -19.95 19.97
CA LEU A 102 4.93 -21.10 20.55
C LEU A 102 3.98 -22.09 21.23
N ARG A 103 2.89 -21.59 21.81
CA ARG A 103 1.87 -22.37 22.53
C ARG A 103 0.55 -22.16 21.80
N ARG A 104 0.36 -22.90 20.71
CA ARG A 104 -0.83 -22.81 19.83
C ARG A 104 -2.19 -23.08 20.50
N GLU A 105 -2.22 -23.31 21.81
CA GLU A 105 -3.42 -23.54 22.64
C GLU A 105 -3.51 -22.52 23.80
N ASP A 106 -2.65 -21.49 23.85
CA ASP A 106 -2.62 -20.50 24.93
C ASP A 106 -3.67 -19.38 24.70
N ASP A 107 -4.93 -19.73 24.95
CA ASP A 107 -6.08 -18.82 24.87
C ASP A 107 -5.94 -17.63 25.83
N ALA A 108 -5.19 -17.76 26.93
CA ALA A 108 -4.96 -16.67 27.88
C ALA A 108 -4.00 -15.62 27.29
N ALA A 109 -2.91 -16.05 26.66
CA ALA A 109 -1.98 -15.16 25.96
C ALA A 109 -2.67 -14.41 24.81
N PHE A 110 -3.52 -15.08 24.05
CA PHE A 110 -4.26 -14.42 22.98
C PHE A 110 -5.34 -13.46 23.50
N ARG A 111 -6.07 -13.80 24.56
CA ARG A 111 -7.00 -12.85 25.19
C ARG A 111 -6.29 -11.59 25.65
N SER A 112 -5.13 -11.74 26.30
CA SER A 112 -4.30 -10.61 26.73
C SER A 112 -3.81 -9.78 25.53
N LEU A 113 -3.42 -10.44 24.44
CA LEU A 113 -3.04 -9.79 23.17
C LEU A 113 -4.21 -9.01 22.58
N TRP A 114 -5.40 -9.59 22.60
CA TRP A 114 -6.63 -9.00 22.08
C TRP A 114 -7.07 -7.79 22.91
N GLU A 115 -7.05 -7.87 24.24
CA GLU A 115 -7.36 -6.77 25.14
C GLU A 115 -6.38 -5.60 24.94
N LEU A 116 -5.09 -5.89 24.85
CA LEU A 116 -4.07 -4.89 24.55
C LEU A 116 -4.31 -4.26 23.16
N LEU A 117 -4.67 -5.07 22.16
CA LEU A 117 -5.02 -4.57 20.83
C LEU A 117 -6.24 -3.65 20.88
N GLU A 118 -7.35 -4.06 21.50
CA GLU A 118 -8.58 -3.26 21.63
C GLU A 118 -8.35 -1.94 22.38
N SER A 119 -7.45 -1.92 23.36
CA SER A 119 -7.10 -0.69 24.09
C SER A 119 -6.44 0.38 23.21
N GLN A 120 -5.73 -0.03 22.14
CA GLN A 120 -4.98 0.87 21.26
C GLN A 120 -5.55 0.96 19.83
N LEU A 121 -6.42 0.03 19.46
CA LEU A 121 -7.10 -0.09 18.18
C LEU A 121 -8.55 -0.50 18.50
N PRO A 122 -9.51 0.43 18.55
CA PRO A 122 -10.87 0.11 18.97
C PRO A 122 -11.60 -0.68 17.87
N VAL A 123 -11.39 -2.00 17.80
CA VAL A 123 -11.83 -2.87 16.70
C VAL A 123 -13.35 -2.88 16.64
N ALA A 124 -14.03 -3.00 17.78
CA ALA A 124 -15.49 -2.91 17.84
C ALA A 124 -16.01 -1.58 17.25
N ARG A 125 -15.32 -0.46 17.49
CA ARG A 125 -15.68 0.85 16.92
C ARG A 125 -15.46 0.87 15.40
N ILE A 126 -14.38 0.25 14.92
CA ILE A 126 -14.10 0.11 13.49
C ILE A 126 -15.20 -0.72 12.82
N VAL A 127 -15.55 -1.88 13.36
CA VAL A 127 -16.63 -2.73 12.85
C VAL A 127 -17.96 -1.97 12.78
N ARG A 128 -18.33 -1.23 13.83
CA ARG A 128 -19.53 -0.36 13.82
C ARG A 128 -19.47 0.72 12.75
N ARG A 129 -18.30 1.30 12.47
CA ARG A 129 -18.13 2.32 11.41
C ARG A 129 -18.46 1.75 10.03
N TYR A 130 -18.23 0.46 9.81
CA TYR A 130 -18.64 -0.28 8.60
C TYR A 130 -20.10 -0.77 8.64
N ARG A 131 -20.90 -0.36 9.64
CA ARG A 131 -22.29 -0.79 9.84
C ARG A 131 -22.45 -2.30 10.01
N LEU A 132 -21.42 -2.94 10.55
CA LEU A 132 -21.43 -4.35 10.91
C LEU A 132 -21.69 -4.49 12.41
N ASP A 133 -22.17 -5.66 12.82
CA ASP A 133 -22.44 -5.98 14.22
C ASP A 133 -21.19 -6.57 14.88
N PRO A 134 -20.58 -5.89 15.86
CA PRO A 134 -19.40 -6.41 16.56
C PRO A 134 -19.63 -7.76 17.24
N GLU A 135 -20.82 -8.02 17.79
CA GLU A 135 -21.07 -9.28 18.48
C GLU A 135 -20.94 -10.48 17.52
N HIS A 136 -21.27 -10.26 16.24
CA HIS A 136 -21.16 -11.27 15.20
C HIS A 136 -19.78 -11.31 14.52
N GLU A 137 -19.13 -10.17 14.29
CA GLU A 137 -17.89 -10.11 13.50
C GLU A 137 -16.60 -10.27 14.34
N LEU A 138 -16.60 -9.89 15.63
CA LEU A 138 -15.39 -9.96 16.47
C LEU A 138 -14.83 -11.39 16.63
N PRO A 139 -15.64 -12.46 16.80
CA PRO A 139 -15.10 -13.83 16.86
C PRO A 139 -14.33 -14.24 15.60
N ALA A 140 -14.82 -13.86 14.41
CA ALA A 140 -14.14 -14.14 13.15
C ALA A 140 -12.85 -13.32 13.01
N LEU A 141 -12.84 -12.07 13.47
CA LEU A 141 -11.64 -11.22 13.51
C LEU A 141 -10.58 -11.77 14.46
N GLN A 142 -10.98 -12.23 15.64
CA GLN A 142 -10.11 -12.87 16.61
C GLN A 142 -9.43 -14.10 15.99
N SER A 143 -10.20 -15.00 15.36
CA SER A 143 -9.65 -16.16 14.66
C SER A 143 -8.68 -15.78 13.53
N ARG A 144 -9.02 -14.78 12.71
CA ARG A 144 -8.13 -14.29 11.64
C ARG A 144 -6.83 -13.71 12.18
N ILE A 145 -6.88 -12.93 13.26
CA ILE A 145 -5.68 -12.33 13.88
C ILE A 145 -4.82 -13.42 14.50
N TRP A 146 -5.43 -14.41 15.17
CA TRP A 146 -4.73 -15.58 15.69
C TRP A 146 -3.91 -16.27 14.59
N GLU A 147 -4.53 -16.63 13.47
CA GLU A 147 -3.86 -17.27 12.33
C GLU A 147 -2.79 -16.38 11.69
N ALA A 148 -2.98 -15.07 11.74
CA ALA A 148 -2.09 -14.11 11.14
C ALA A 148 -0.80 -13.86 11.94
N ILE A 149 -0.74 -14.23 13.23
CA ILE A 149 0.48 -14.10 14.06
C ILE A 149 1.65 -14.84 13.41
N ALA A 150 1.41 -16.05 12.90
CA ALA A 150 2.44 -16.80 12.19
C ALA A 150 2.87 -16.12 10.88
N LYS A 151 2.10 -15.19 10.32
CA LYS A 151 2.46 -14.48 9.08
C LYS A 151 3.08 -13.11 9.34
N TRP A 152 3.04 -12.63 10.59
CA TRP A 152 3.64 -11.37 10.98
C TRP A 152 5.14 -11.34 10.70
N ASP A 153 5.67 -10.21 10.25
CA ASP A 153 7.07 -10.03 9.87
C ASP A 153 7.86 -9.20 10.88
N GLY A 154 7.30 -8.85 12.03
CA GLY A 154 7.98 -8.09 13.07
C GLY A 154 7.88 -6.55 12.94
N ARG A 155 7.16 -6.02 11.93
CA ARG A 155 6.78 -4.58 11.90
C ARG A 155 5.70 -4.28 12.94
N ASP A 156 5.23 -3.05 13.04
CA ASP A 156 4.15 -2.67 13.96
C ASP A 156 2.97 -3.66 13.91
N PHE A 157 2.76 -4.38 15.02
CA PHE A 157 1.74 -5.42 15.14
C PHE A 157 0.32 -4.84 15.12
N ARG A 158 0.12 -3.64 15.68
CA ARG A 158 -1.16 -2.94 15.68
C ARG A 158 -1.54 -2.53 14.26
N ALA A 159 -0.60 -1.96 13.49
CA ALA A 159 -0.82 -1.62 12.09
C ALA A 159 -1.11 -2.86 11.24
N TYR A 160 -0.39 -3.96 11.50
CA TYR A 160 -0.64 -5.26 10.87
C TYR A 160 -2.07 -5.77 11.15
N CYS A 161 -2.52 -5.71 12.40
CA CYS A 161 -3.89 -6.09 12.79
C CYS A 161 -4.96 -5.15 12.23
N ALA A 162 -4.72 -3.84 12.20
CA ALA A 162 -5.65 -2.86 11.63
C ALA A 162 -5.97 -3.15 10.15
N ARG A 163 -4.96 -3.61 9.39
CA ARG A 163 -5.16 -4.06 8.00
C ARG A 163 -6.05 -5.30 7.91
N ILE A 164 -5.88 -6.28 8.80
CA ILE A 164 -6.73 -7.48 8.86
C ILE A 164 -8.17 -7.09 9.16
N VAL A 165 -8.38 -6.23 10.15
CA VAL A 165 -9.70 -5.72 10.55
C VAL A 165 -10.38 -4.99 9.40
N ARG A 166 -9.66 -4.06 8.75
CA ARG A 166 -10.17 -3.33 7.58
C ARG A 166 -10.63 -4.29 6.49
N ASN A 167 -9.76 -5.22 6.09
CA ASN A 167 -10.04 -6.12 4.96
C ASN A 167 -11.23 -7.04 5.29
N HIS A 168 -11.32 -7.57 6.51
CA HIS A 168 -12.50 -8.31 6.94
C HIS A 168 -13.80 -7.49 6.89
N CYS A 169 -13.77 -6.23 7.35
CA CYS A 169 -14.96 -5.39 7.29
C CYS A 169 -15.40 -5.12 5.84
N LEU A 170 -14.43 -4.90 4.94
CA LEU A 170 -14.70 -4.71 3.50
C LEU A 170 -15.30 -5.98 2.87
N ASP A 171 -14.76 -7.16 3.20
CA ASP A 171 -15.29 -8.45 2.74
C ASP A 171 -16.77 -8.61 3.14
N ARG A 172 -17.10 -8.29 4.40
CA ARG A 172 -18.44 -8.49 4.96
C ARG A 172 -19.46 -7.48 4.44
N VAL A 173 -19.06 -6.23 4.25
CA VAL A 173 -19.91 -5.22 3.59
C VAL A 173 -20.18 -5.62 2.13
N THR A 174 -19.19 -6.17 1.43
CA THR A 174 -19.34 -6.62 0.05
C THR A 174 -20.29 -7.83 -0.04
N ALA A 175 -20.18 -8.78 0.90
CA ALA A 175 -21.03 -9.97 0.95
C ALA A 175 -22.50 -9.70 1.33
N ARG A 176 -22.80 -8.59 2.02
CA ARG A 176 -24.17 -8.20 2.44
C ARG A 176 -24.91 -7.35 1.39
N ARG A 177 -24.31 -7.02 0.25
CA ARG A 177 -25.04 -6.34 -0.84
C ARG A 177 -26.11 -7.31 -1.39
N PRO A 178 -27.39 -6.92 -1.46
CA PRO A 178 -28.41 -7.75 -2.09
C PRO A 178 -27.99 -7.99 -3.55
N ALA A 179 -28.10 -9.25 -3.98
CA ALA A 179 -27.92 -9.60 -5.38
C ALA A 179 -28.87 -8.72 -6.25
N PRO A 180 -28.43 -8.23 -7.42
CA PRO A 180 -29.35 -7.59 -8.34
C PRO A 180 -30.47 -8.57 -8.69
N LEU A 181 -31.71 -8.06 -8.70
CA LEU A 181 -32.93 -8.81 -9.02
C LEU A 181 -32.70 -9.72 -10.24
N GLU A 182 -32.90 -11.02 -10.04
CA GLU A 182 -32.83 -12.05 -11.08
C GLU A 182 -33.85 -11.73 -12.19
N GLU A 183 -33.37 -11.58 -13.42
CA GLU A 183 -34.17 -11.83 -14.63
C GLU A 183 -34.20 -13.36 -14.87
N ASP A 184 -35.37 -13.85 -15.32
CA ASP A 184 -35.85 -15.23 -15.40
C ASP A 184 -34.87 -16.36 -15.80
N PRO A 185 -35.12 -17.61 -15.36
CA PRO A 185 -34.19 -18.73 -15.38
C PRO A 185 -34.23 -19.48 -16.71
N GLY A 186 -33.09 -19.52 -17.40
CA GLY A 186 -32.90 -20.35 -18.59
C GLY A 186 -31.45 -20.76 -18.75
N GLU A 187 -31.21 -22.07 -18.61
CA GLU A 187 -29.96 -22.79 -18.89
C GLU A 187 -28.89 -22.76 -17.80
N GLY A 188 -28.84 -23.87 -17.06
CA GLY A 188 -27.95 -24.07 -15.94
C GLY A 188 -26.48 -24.10 -16.30
N SER A 189 -25.68 -23.51 -15.42
CA SER A 189 -24.34 -23.98 -15.12
C SER A 189 -24.23 -24.23 -13.62
N ARG A 190 -23.74 -25.42 -13.28
CA ARG A 190 -23.40 -25.83 -11.92
C ARG A 190 -22.49 -24.78 -11.27
N PRO A 191 -22.53 -24.61 -9.93
CA PRO A 191 -21.57 -23.76 -9.24
C PRO A 191 -20.18 -24.35 -9.44
N ALA A 192 -19.30 -23.60 -10.10
CA ALA A 192 -17.88 -23.90 -10.13
C ALA A 192 -17.33 -23.80 -8.69
N ALA A 193 -16.49 -24.77 -8.31
CA ALA A 193 -15.79 -24.77 -7.03
C ALA A 193 -15.00 -23.46 -6.83
N PRO A 194 -14.80 -22.98 -5.58
CA PRO A 194 -14.09 -21.74 -5.33
C PRO A 194 -12.60 -21.95 -5.62
N SER A 195 -12.14 -21.51 -6.79
CA SER A 195 -10.72 -21.47 -7.12
C SER A 195 -10.09 -20.15 -6.69
N VAL A 196 -9.07 -20.26 -5.85
CA VAL A 196 -7.87 -19.40 -5.77
C VAL A 196 -8.11 -17.88 -5.70
N ALA A 197 -8.15 -17.37 -4.47
CA ALA A 197 -7.84 -15.99 -4.06
C ALA A 197 -8.09 -14.89 -5.12
N GLN A 198 -9.34 -14.44 -5.25
CA GLN A 198 -9.63 -13.13 -5.83
C GLN A 198 -8.90 -12.07 -5.01
N ARG A 199 -7.81 -11.51 -5.54
CA ARG A 199 -7.20 -10.31 -4.95
C ARG A 199 -8.25 -9.20 -5.02
N ASP A 200 -8.45 -8.47 -3.93
CA ASP A 200 -9.33 -7.29 -3.99
C ASP A 200 -8.70 -6.31 -4.98
N ALA A 201 -9.41 -6.06 -6.07
CA ALA A 201 -8.99 -5.19 -7.15
C ALA A 201 -8.61 -3.79 -6.61
N LEU A 202 -9.26 -3.34 -5.53
CA LEU A 202 -8.91 -2.10 -4.86
C LEU A 202 -7.53 -2.17 -4.18
N ASP A 203 -7.24 -3.22 -3.42
CA ASP A 203 -5.93 -3.42 -2.78
C ASP A 203 -4.82 -3.52 -3.85
N TYR A 204 -5.13 -4.10 -5.02
CA TYR A 204 -4.22 -4.10 -6.17
C TYR A 204 -3.93 -2.67 -6.67
N VAL A 205 -4.97 -1.83 -6.86
CA VAL A 205 -4.79 -0.42 -7.23
C VAL A 205 -4.00 0.37 -6.20
N LEU A 206 -4.33 0.22 -4.91
CA LEU A 206 -3.63 0.91 -3.83
C LEU A 206 -2.14 0.51 -3.77
N SER A 207 -1.83 -0.77 -3.96
CA SER A 207 -0.44 -1.23 -3.98
C SER A 207 0.39 -0.64 -5.13
N VAL A 208 -0.23 -0.42 -6.31
CA VAL A 208 0.44 0.25 -7.43
C VAL A 208 0.66 1.73 -7.14
N ILE A 209 -0.30 2.39 -6.48
CA ILE A 209 -0.14 3.79 -6.04
C ILE A 209 1.04 3.88 -5.05
N ASP A 210 1.10 3.01 -4.05
CA ASP A 210 2.18 2.96 -3.06
C ASP A 210 3.55 2.72 -3.73
N GLU A 211 3.63 1.81 -4.70
CA GLU A 211 4.86 1.54 -5.47
C GLU A 211 5.31 2.77 -6.29
N LEU A 212 4.36 3.46 -6.94
CA LEU A 212 4.65 4.66 -7.71
C LEU A 212 5.06 5.83 -6.82
N GLU A 213 4.51 5.93 -5.61
CA GLU A 213 4.92 6.91 -4.60
C GLU A 213 6.31 6.59 -4.06
N ALA A 214 6.58 5.33 -3.68
CA ALA A 214 7.88 4.87 -3.19
C ALA A 214 9.00 5.05 -4.23
N ALA A 215 8.69 4.84 -5.51
CA ALA A 215 9.62 5.06 -6.62
C ALA A 215 9.76 6.55 -7.03
N GLY A 216 9.11 7.48 -6.32
CA GLY A 216 9.12 8.92 -6.63
C GLY A 216 8.46 9.27 -7.96
N ARG A 217 7.68 8.36 -8.55
CA ARG A 217 6.97 8.55 -9.83
C ARG A 217 5.72 9.39 -9.62
N ILE A 218 5.11 9.36 -8.44
CA ILE A 218 4.08 10.30 -7.99
C ILE A 218 4.74 11.23 -6.95
N GLY A 219 4.82 12.52 -7.25
CA GLY A 219 5.40 13.49 -6.31
C GLY A 219 4.47 13.74 -5.12
N ALA A 220 5.02 14.19 -3.99
CA ALA A 220 4.26 14.41 -2.77
C ALA A 220 3.05 15.34 -2.99
N LEU A 221 3.25 16.48 -3.68
CA LEU A 221 2.15 17.40 -4.03
C LEU A 221 1.07 16.77 -4.92
N ASP A 222 1.48 15.97 -5.90
CA ASP A 222 0.54 15.26 -6.77
C ASP A 222 -0.33 14.29 -5.93
N GLY A 223 0.27 13.65 -4.93
CA GLY A 223 -0.42 12.79 -3.96
C GLY A 223 -1.33 13.53 -2.97
N VAL A 224 -0.96 14.75 -2.57
CA VAL A 224 -1.84 15.67 -1.80
C VAL A 224 -3.12 15.94 -2.60
N LEU A 225 -2.98 16.34 -3.86
CA LEU A 225 -4.11 16.66 -4.74
C LEU A 225 -5.01 15.44 -4.95
N MET A 226 -4.41 14.26 -5.19
CA MET A 226 -5.14 13.00 -5.30
C MET A 226 -5.88 12.65 -4.01
N SER A 227 -5.29 12.88 -2.83
CA SER A 227 -5.93 12.58 -1.54
C SER A 227 -7.14 13.48 -1.27
N LEU A 228 -7.09 14.75 -1.70
CA LEU A 228 -8.19 15.70 -1.53
C LEU A 228 -9.37 15.39 -2.44
N VAL A 229 -9.11 15.08 -3.72
CA VAL A 229 -10.15 14.54 -4.63
C VAL A 229 -10.66 13.19 -4.12
N GLY A 230 -9.73 12.40 -3.56
CA GLY A 230 -9.91 11.25 -2.67
C GLY A 230 -11.05 11.35 -1.66
N GLN A 231 -11.27 12.55 -1.14
CA GLN A 231 -12.25 12.83 -0.09
C GLN A 231 -13.54 13.44 -0.65
N GLY A 232 -13.71 13.42 -1.97
CA GLY A 232 -14.87 14.00 -2.67
C GLY A 232 -14.82 15.52 -2.85
N ARG A 233 -13.67 16.16 -2.63
CA ARG A 233 -13.55 17.62 -2.82
C ARG A 233 -13.54 17.97 -4.30
N SER A 234 -14.24 19.05 -4.66
CA SER A 234 -14.15 19.58 -6.02
C SER A 234 -12.79 20.23 -6.24
N VAL A 235 -12.34 20.27 -7.50
CA VAL A 235 -11.07 20.95 -7.84
C VAL A 235 -11.14 22.45 -7.54
N ALA A 236 -12.32 23.06 -7.64
CA ALA A 236 -12.53 24.46 -7.26
C ALA A 236 -12.28 24.67 -5.75
N ASP A 237 -12.81 23.78 -4.90
CA ASP A 237 -12.61 23.85 -3.44
C ASP A 237 -11.14 23.63 -3.06
N ILE A 238 -10.44 22.73 -3.78
CA ILE A 238 -9.01 22.52 -3.58
C ILE A 238 -8.24 23.79 -3.93
N VAL A 239 -8.49 24.42 -5.08
CA VAL A 239 -7.85 25.69 -5.45
C VAL A 239 -8.14 26.77 -4.41
N HIS A 240 -9.39 26.88 -3.98
CA HIS A 240 -9.78 27.86 -2.97
C HIS A 240 -9.04 27.63 -1.65
N GLY A 241 -8.99 26.39 -1.16
CA GLY A 241 -8.27 26.02 0.05
C GLY A 241 -6.76 26.27 -0.05
N LEU A 242 -6.14 25.96 -1.20
CA LEU A 242 -4.71 26.20 -1.41
C LEU A 242 -4.31 27.68 -1.45
N ARG A 243 -5.25 28.59 -1.74
CA ARG A 243 -5.00 30.03 -1.88
C ARG A 243 -5.48 30.86 -0.70
N SER A 244 -6.58 30.44 -0.08
CA SER A 244 -7.29 31.22 0.93
C SER A 244 -7.03 30.71 2.33
N SER A 245 -6.50 29.49 2.47
CA SER A 245 -6.06 28.95 3.75
C SER A 245 -4.62 29.33 4.05
N ASP A 246 -4.34 29.55 5.33
CA ASP A 246 -2.98 29.74 5.85
C ASP A 246 -2.21 28.39 5.98
N VAL A 247 -2.91 27.26 5.79
CA VAL A 247 -2.33 25.91 5.95
C VAL A 247 -1.06 25.69 5.11
N PRO A 248 -0.98 26.07 3.81
CA PRO A 248 0.26 25.93 3.04
C PRO A 248 1.44 26.71 3.64
N HIS A 249 1.21 27.90 4.19
CA HIS A 249 2.25 28.71 4.83
C HIS A 249 2.69 28.11 6.17
N ARG A 250 1.74 27.58 6.96
CA ARG A 250 2.06 26.84 8.19
C ARG A 250 2.92 25.62 7.89
N PHE A 251 2.53 24.83 6.89
CA PHE A 251 3.33 23.69 6.46
C PHE A 251 4.68 24.09 5.88
N GLN A 252 4.81 25.27 5.28
CA GLN A 252 6.09 25.77 4.81
C GLN A 252 7.03 26.01 5.99
N ARG A 253 6.56 26.68 7.04
CA ARG A 253 7.34 26.90 8.28
C ARG A 253 7.69 25.58 8.97
N VAL A 254 6.76 24.62 8.98
CA VAL A 254 7.01 23.26 9.48
C VAL A 254 8.14 22.61 8.68
N CYS A 255 8.08 22.59 7.35
CA CYS A 255 9.14 22.02 6.51
C CYS A 255 10.48 22.76 6.66
N GLU A 256 10.46 24.08 6.86
CA GLU A 256 11.68 24.85 7.15
C GLU A 256 12.28 24.45 8.51
N ARG A 257 11.43 24.09 9.47
CA ARG A 257 11.84 23.75 10.84
C ARG A 257 12.39 22.32 10.99
N VAL A 258 11.75 21.32 10.38
CA VAL A 258 12.21 19.91 10.46
C VAL A 258 13.14 19.53 9.31
N GLY A 259 13.14 20.28 8.23
CA GLY A 259 13.87 19.97 7.00
C GLY A 259 12.95 19.65 5.84
N SER A 260 13.47 19.87 4.63
CA SER A 260 12.77 19.64 3.37
C SER A 260 13.62 18.75 2.46
N PRO A 261 13.15 17.57 2.04
CA PRO A 261 11.77 17.07 2.14
C PRO A 261 11.37 16.59 3.55
N LEU A 262 10.07 16.58 3.85
CA LEU A 262 9.53 15.92 5.06
C LEU A 262 9.88 14.43 5.06
N GLU A 263 10.46 13.95 6.15
CA GLU A 263 10.71 12.53 6.36
C GLU A 263 9.42 11.79 6.77
N SER A 264 9.47 10.45 6.79
CA SER A 264 8.28 9.64 7.10
C SER A 264 7.83 9.83 8.54
N GLU A 265 8.80 9.95 9.44
CA GLU A 265 8.65 10.19 10.87
C GLU A 265 8.01 11.55 11.14
N ASP A 266 8.43 12.60 10.41
CA ASP A 266 7.83 13.94 10.53
C ASP A 266 6.40 13.96 10.00
N ALA A 267 6.16 13.35 8.83
CA ALA A 267 4.84 13.26 8.27
C ALA A 267 3.88 12.49 9.20
N LEU A 268 4.36 11.43 9.86
CA LEU A 268 3.61 10.70 10.88
C LEU A 268 3.32 11.58 12.10
N ALA A 269 4.34 12.24 12.66
CA ALA A 269 4.17 13.12 13.82
C ALA A 269 3.15 14.24 13.55
N LEU A 270 3.23 14.88 12.39
CA LEU A 270 2.28 15.93 11.97
C LEU A 270 0.84 15.39 11.87
N ARG A 271 0.64 14.15 11.39
CA ARG A 271 -0.70 13.52 11.38
C ARG A 271 -1.23 13.30 12.78
N LEU A 272 -0.38 12.83 13.70
CA LEU A 272 -0.77 12.60 15.09
C LEU A 272 -1.19 13.90 15.79
N LEU A 273 -0.41 14.97 15.61
CA LEU A 273 -0.75 16.30 16.12
C LEU A 273 -2.06 16.82 15.53
N LEU A 274 -2.29 16.63 14.22
CA LEU A 274 -3.55 17.01 13.57
C LEU A 274 -4.74 16.15 14.00
N ASP A 275 -4.51 14.91 14.41
CA ASP A 275 -5.51 14.02 15.00
C ASP A 275 -5.83 14.36 16.46
N GLY A 276 -5.17 15.39 17.02
CA GLY A 276 -5.46 15.97 18.33
C GLY A 276 -4.62 15.38 19.47
N LEU A 277 -3.57 14.61 19.15
CA LEU A 277 -2.65 14.12 20.17
C LEU A 277 -1.77 15.28 20.68
N THR A 278 -1.44 15.20 21.97
CA THR A 278 -0.47 16.10 22.59
C THR A 278 0.94 15.85 22.05
N PRO A 279 1.86 16.84 22.12
CA PRO A 279 3.26 16.64 21.74
C PRO A 279 3.92 15.44 22.42
N THR A 280 3.64 15.21 23.69
CA THR A 280 4.15 14.07 24.47
C THR A 280 3.66 12.71 23.91
N GLU A 281 2.37 12.60 23.59
CA GLU A 281 1.80 11.39 23.00
C GLU A 281 2.34 11.16 21.58
N ALA A 282 2.44 12.21 20.78
CA ALA A 282 2.99 12.15 19.43
C ALA A 282 4.48 11.77 19.44
N ALA A 283 5.26 12.23 20.42
CA ALA A 283 6.68 11.90 20.58
C ALA A 283 6.87 10.41 20.85
N THR A 284 6.06 9.85 21.75
CA THR A 284 6.07 8.43 22.09
C THR A 284 5.83 7.53 20.87
N VAL A 285 4.96 7.95 19.96
CA VAL A 285 4.58 7.16 18.78
C VAL A 285 5.52 7.39 17.59
N SER A 286 5.94 8.63 17.34
CA SER A 286 6.76 8.99 16.18
C SER A 286 8.27 8.81 16.42
N GLY A 287 8.70 8.70 17.68
CA GLY A 287 10.11 8.68 18.06
C GLY A 287 10.82 10.02 17.87
N ARG A 288 10.08 11.11 17.62
CA ARG A 288 10.61 12.48 17.54
C ARG A 288 10.66 13.13 18.92
N ASP A 289 11.57 14.08 19.07
CA ASP A 289 11.75 14.83 20.30
C ASP A 289 10.51 15.66 20.66
N GLU A 290 10.08 15.60 21.92
CA GLU A 290 8.88 16.26 22.40
C GLU A 290 8.93 17.79 22.22
N ALA A 291 10.09 18.42 22.46
CA ALA A 291 10.22 19.87 22.31
C ALA A 291 10.08 20.29 20.85
N VAL A 292 10.61 19.49 19.93
CA VAL A 292 10.38 19.69 18.48
C VAL A 292 8.89 19.56 18.16
N LEU A 293 8.20 18.54 18.67
CA LEU A 293 6.78 18.36 18.39
C LEU A 293 5.89 19.43 19.00
N ALA A 294 6.26 19.99 20.16
CA ALA A 294 5.57 21.12 20.76
C ALA A 294 5.66 22.35 19.85
N GLU A 295 6.86 22.65 19.35
CA GLU A 295 7.07 23.73 18.38
C GLU A 295 6.29 23.49 17.08
N LEU A 296 6.27 22.26 16.56
CA LEU A 296 5.48 21.92 15.37
C LEU A 296 3.97 22.09 15.60
N ALA A 297 3.47 21.74 16.79
CA ALA A 297 2.07 21.94 17.15
C ALA A 297 1.70 23.43 17.15
N GLU A 298 2.58 24.29 17.68
CA GLU A 298 2.42 25.74 17.63
C GLU A 298 2.43 26.26 16.17
N LEU A 299 3.35 25.78 15.34
CA LEU A 299 3.44 26.17 13.92
C LEU A 299 2.19 25.74 13.12
N LEU A 300 1.61 24.58 13.43
CA LEU A 300 0.37 24.10 12.82
C LEU A 300 -0.85 24.93 13.24
N GLY A 301 -0.84 25.52 14.44
CA GLY A 301 -1.87 26.44 14.94
C GLY A 301 -3.25 25.80 15.05
N ALA A 302 -3.38 24.75 15.88
CA ALA A 302 -4.63 24.07 16.20
C ALA A 302 -5.49 24.89 17.21
N PRO A 303 -6.83 24.74 17.22
CA PRO A 303 -7.63 23.87 16.35
C PRO A 303 -7.89 24.48 14.96
N LEU A 304 -7.92 23.61 13.95
CA LEU A 304 -8.27 23.97 12.57
C LEU A 304 -9.76 23.74 12.32
N GLY A 305 -10.40 24.61 11.52
CA GLY A 305 -11.71 24.32 10.95
C GLY A 305 -11.67 23.11 10.02
N THR A 306 -12.82 22.46 9.75
CA THR A 306 -12.91 21.20 9.00
C THR A 306 -12.21 21.23 7.63
N GLU A 307 -12.28 22.36 6.92
CA GLU A 307 -11.62 22.52 5.63
C GLU A 307 -10.11 22.64 5.72
N ALA A 308 -9.63 23.48 6.65
CA ALA A 308 -8.21 23.63 6.94
C ALA A 308 -7.61 22.32 7.46
N TRP A 309 -8.36 21.56 8.26
CA TRP A 309 -7.95 20.28 8.79
C TRP A 309 -7.74 19.22 7.69
N ALA A 310 -8.67 19.09 6.74
CA ALA A 310 -8.54 18.12 5.65
C ALA A 310 -7.32 18.44 4.77
N LEU A 311 -7.10 19.73 4.50
CA LEU A 311 -5.93 20.20 3.75
C LEU A 311 -4.62 19.95 4.50
N ALA A 312 -4.57 20.27 5.79
CA ALA A 312 -3.42 20.03 6.65
C ALA A 312 -3.09 18.54 6.74
N ARG A 313 -4.11 17.68 6.88
CA ARG A 313 -3.94 16.23 6.91
C ARG A 313 -3.39 15.70 5.59
N ALA A 314 -3.79 16.27 4.46
CA ALA A 314 -3.25 15.90 3.15
C ALA A 314 -1.79 16.30 3.00
N PHE A 315 -1.38 17.47 3.51
CA PHE A 315 0.01 17.95 3.49
C PHE A 315 0.95 17.23 4.46
N ALA A 316 0.44 16.58 5.51
CA ALA A 316 1.24 15.71 6.36
C ALA A 316 1.62 14.41 5.61
N ARG A 317 2.49 14.53 4.60
CA ARG A 317 2.84 13.48 3.65
C ARG A 317 4.36 13.43 3.45
N PRO A 318 4.97 12.24 3.47
CA PRO A 318 6.41 12.11 3.25
C PRO A 318 6.82 12.65 1.88
N GLY A 319 8.04 13.18 1.78
CA GLY A 319 8.60 13.69 0.54
C GLY A 319 8.15 15.11 0.16
N LEU A 320 7.25 15.74 0.93
CA LEU A 320 6.77 17.10 0.65
C LEU A 320 7.89 18.12 0.87
N ARG A 321 8.07 19.04 -0.08
CA ARG A 321 9.11 20.08 -0.04
C ARG A 321 8.52 21.46 0.14
N VAL A 322 9.33 22.41 0.62
CA VAL A 322 8.96 23.84 0.66
C VAL A 322 8.51 24.33 -0.72
N ARG A 323 9.25 23.99 -1.79
CA ARG A 323 8.89 24.36 -3.16
C ARG A 323 7.55 23.78 -3.63
N ASP A 324 7.12 22.64 -3.08
CA ASP A 324 5.83 22.06 -3.40
C ASP A 324 4.69 22.90 -2.82
N LEU A 325 4.88 23.44 -1.62
CA LEU A 325 3.92 24.32 -0.94
C LEU A 325 3.82 25.68 -1.64
N GLU A 326 4.96 26.26 -2.04
CA GLU A 326 5.00 27.47 -2.87
C GLU A 326 4.28 27.26 -4.21
N ARG A 327 4.51 26.10 -4.83
CA ARG A 327 3.86 25.73 -6.09
C ARG A 327 2.36 25.53 -5.89
N ALA A 328 1.94 24.89 -4.81
CA ALA A 328 0.53 24.58 -4.52
C ALA A 328 -0.34 25.85 -4.52
N GLN A 329 0.14 26.93 -3.91
CA GLN A 329 -0.54 28.22 -3.85
C GLN A 329 -0.77 28.87 -5.24
N ARG A 330 0.08 28.53 -6.22
CA ARG A 330 0.01 29.07 -7.59
C ARG A 330 -0.78 28.19 -8.55
N LEU A 331 -1.22 27.01 -8.12
CA LEU A 331 -1.96 26.10 -8.99
C LEU A 331 -3.31 26.71 -9.39
N THR A 332 -3.68 26.52 -10.65
CA THR A 332 -5.01 26.82 -11.19
C THR A 332 -5.82 25.52 -11.29
N THR A 333 -7.14 25.62 -11.46
CA THR A 333 -8.02 24.47 -11.70
C THR A 333 -7.50 23.60 -12.84
N ASN A 334 -7.07 24.22 -13.94
CA ASN A 334 -6.50 23.52 -15.10
C ASN A 334 -5.18 22.81 -14.75
N ALA A 335 -4.30 23.45 -13.97
CA ALA A 335 -3.04 22.84 -13.56
C ALA A 335 -3.26 21.63 -12.63
N ILE A 336 -4.23 21.71 -11.72
CA ILE A 336 -4.62 20.60 -10.84
C ILE A 336 -5.21 19.45 -11.67
N ASN A 337 -6.14 19.73 -12.59
CA ASN A 337 -6.71 18.72 -13.49
C ASN A 337 -5.62 17.99 -14.29
N LEU A 338 -4.66 18.72 -14.86
CA LEU A 338 -3.54 18.13 -15.59
C LEU A 338 -2.65 17.27 -14.69
N CYS A 339 -2.39 17.70 -13.44
CA CYS A 339 -1.67 16.89 -12.46
C CYS A 339 -2.42 15.59 -12.14
N LEU A 340 -3.71 15.68 -11.83
CA LEU A 340 -4.56 14.52 -11.52
C LEU A 340 -4.62 13.53 -12.68
N ASN A 341 -4.82 14.01 -13.92
CA ASN A 341 -4.88 13.15 -15.11
C ASN A 341 -3.51 12.50 -15.41
N ARG A 342 -2.41 13.22 -15.18
CA ARG A 342 -1.06 12.65 -15.28
C ARG A 342 -0.84 11.54 -14.26
N VAL A 343 -1.28 11.72 -13.01
CA VAL A 343 -1.17 10.69 -11.96
C VAL A 343 -2.04 9.49 -12.30
N ARG A 344 -3.31 9.70 -12.66
CA ARG A 344 -4.23 8.65 -13.12
C ARG A 344 -3.62 7.82 -14.25
N LEU A 345 -3.01 8.47 -15.24
CA LEU A 345 -2.30 7.78 -16.31
C LEU A 345 -1.12 6.96 -15.82
N LYS A 346 -0.32 7.47 -14.88
CA LYS A 346 0.81 6.72 -14.28
C LYS A 346 0.30 5.49 -13.53
N VAL A 347 -0.78 5.63 -12.76
CA VAL A 347 -1.42 4.52 -12.04
C VAL A 347 -1.95 3.48 -13.03
N TRP A 348 -2.63 3.91 -14.09
CA TRP A 348 -3.09 2.99 -15.15
C TRP A 348 -1.94 2.24 -15.81
N MET A 349 -0.88 2.94 -16.17
CA MET A 349 0.30 2.30 -16.75
C MET A 349 0.93 1.30 -15.77
N GLY A 350 1.04 1.65 -14.49
CA GLY A 350 1.52 0.74 -13.45
C GLY A 350 0.65 -0.52 -13.30
N LEU A 351 -0.67 -0.37 -13.37
CA LEU A 351 -1.61 -1.49 -13.35
C LEU A 351 -1.43 -2.42 -14.54
N VAL A 352 -1.32 -1.85 -15.74
CA VAL A 352 -1.09 -2.61 -16.97
C VAL A 352 0.28 -3.30 -16.93
N ASP A 353 1.33 -2.60 -16.51
CA ASP A 353 2.68 -3.15 -16.40
C ASP A 353 2.74 -4.31 -15.41
N ARG A 354 2.04 -4.18 -14.27
CA ARG A 354 1.97 -5.23 -13.24
C ARG A 354 1.15 -6.44 -13.69
N ALA A 355 -0.03 -6.21 -14.26
CA ALA A 355 -0.86 -7.29 -14.82
C ALA A 355 -0.12 -8.01 -15.95
N TYR A 356 0.64 -7.27 -16.75
CA TYR A 356 1.51 -7.84 -17.77
C TYR A 356 2.66 -8.67 -17.18
N GLU A 357 3.33 -8.18 -16.14
CA GLU A 357 4.42 -8.94 -15.52
C GLU A 357 3.88 -10.25 -14.90
N THR A 358 2.66 -10.25 -14.35
CA THR A 358 1.96 -11.48 -13.92
C THR A 358 1.74 -12.44 -15.09
N LEU A 359 1.23 -11.95 -16.23
CA LEU A 359 1.07 -12.72 -17.47
C LEU A 359 2.39 -13.32 -17.96
N ARG A 360 3.45 -12.51 -18.02
CA ARG A 360 4.76 -12.90 -18.55
C ARG A 360 5.41 -14.00 -17.72
N ARG A 361 5.30 -13.92 -16.39
CA ARG A 361 5.90 -14.88 -15.45
C ARG A 361 5.19 -16.24 -15.40
N ARG A 362 4.14 -16.47 -16.23
CA ARG A 362 3.26 -17.64 -16.16
C ARG A 362 2.69 -17.86 -14.75
N GLY A 363 2.50 -16.77 -14.00
CA GLY A 363 1.85 -16.82 -12.69
C GLY A 363 0.38 -17.18 -12.83
N VAL A 364 -0.26 -17.51 -11.71
CA VAL A 364 -1.73 -17.54 -11.63
C VAL A 364 -2.21 -16.11 -11.86
N ILE A 365 -2.80 -15.87 -13.02
CA ILE A 365 -3.45 -14.60 -13.33
C ILE A 365 -4.90 -14.67 -12.86
N ASP A 366 -5.42 -13.56 -12.36
CA ASP A 366 -6.84 -13.46 -11.99
C ASP A 366 -7.68 -12.78 -13.11
N GLU A 367 -9.00 -12.86 -12.98
CA GLU A 367 -9.93 -12.24 -13.93
C GLU A 367 -9.73 -10.72 -14.04
N PHE A 368 -9.27 -10.08 -12.97
CA PHE A 368 -9.07 -8.64 -12.90
C PHE A 368 -7.86 -8.20 -13.73
N GLU A 369 -6.71 -8.82 -13.54
CA GLU A 369 -5.49 -8.54 -14.29
C GLU A 369 -5.71 -8.78 -15.79
N LEU A 370 -6.43 -9.83 -16.16
CA LEU A 370 -6.82 -10.06 -17.55
C LEU A 370 -7.80 -9.02 -18.09
N ALA A 371 -8.76 -8.55 -17.28
CA ALA A 371 -9.68 -7.49 -17.67
C ALA A 371 -8.95 -6.16 -17.94
N VAL A 372 -7.96 -5.80 -17.10
CA VAL A 372 -7.08 -4.64 -17.30
C VAL A 372 -6.33 -4.73 -18.64
N VAL A 373 -5.79 -5.90 -18.96
CA VAL A 373 -5.07 -6.14 -20.22
C VAL A 373 -6.03 -6.14 -21.42
N ALA A 374 -7.24 -6.70 -21.27
CA ALA A 374 -8.28 -6.68 -22.30
C ALA A 374 -8.73 -5.26 -22.63
N GLU A 375 -8.99 -4.43 -21.60
CA GLU A 375 -9.34 -3.02 -21.78
C GLU A 375 -8.22 -2.25 -22.49
N ARG A 376 -6.96 -2.49 -22.11
CA ARG A 376 -5.80 -1.87 -22.78
C ARG A 376 -5.73 -2.20 -24.27
N CYS A 377 -5.97 -3.46 -24.64
CA CYS A 377 -5.94 -3.96 -26.01
C CYS A 377 -7.09 -3.40 -26.86
N ALA A 378 -8.30 -3.26 -26.28
CA ALA A 378 -9.46 -2.70 -26.96
C ALA A 378 -9.23 -1.24 -27.39
N HIS A 379 -8.52 -0.44 -26.58
CA HIS A 379 -8.32 0.99 -26.82
C HIS A 379 -7.02 1.37 -27.56
N ALA A 380 -6.20 0.41 -27.99
CA ALA A 380 -5.05 0.68 -28.86
C ALA A 380 -4.86 -0.39 -29.95
N PRO A 381 -5.81 -0.53 -30.89
CA PRO A 381 -5.89 -1.66 -31.82
C PRO A 381 -4.66 -1.96 -32.71
N PRO A 382 -3.85 -0.99 -33.21
CA PRO A 382 -2.63 -1.32 -33.97
C PRO A 382 -1.47 -1.80 -33.09
N ALA A 383 -1.57 -1.63 -31.76
CA ALA A 383 -0.83 -2.43 -30.82
C ALA A 383 -1.71 -3.65 -30.52
N GLY A 384 -1.45 -4.78 -31.18
CA GLY A 384 -1.82 -6.06 -30.57
C GLY A 384 -1.15 -6.18 -29.19
N CYS A 385 -0.83 -7.39 -28.74
CA CYS A 385 0.05 -7.56 -27.58
C CYS A 385 1.52 -7.08 -27.86
N ARG A 386 1.74 -5.96 -28.58
CA ARG A 386 3.00 -5.21 -28.69
C ARG A 386 3.18 -4.37 -27.43
N MET A 387 3.46 -5.08 -26.36
CA MET A 387 3.77 -4.51 -25.05
C MET A 387 5.15 -3.88 -25.14
N TYR A 388 5.18 -2.55 -25.22
CA TYR A 388 6.37 -1.71 -25.44
C TYR A 388 7.06 -1.88 -26.80
N LYS A 389 7.99 -0.96 -27.10
CA LYS A 389 8.88 -0.99 -28.29
C LYS A 389 9.77 -2.23 -28.36
N ASP A 390 9.66 -3.15 -27.41
CA ASP A 390 10.38 -4.42 -27.39
C ASP A 390 9.52 -5.53 -28.01
N LEU A 391 10.02 -6.07 -29.11
CA LEU A 391 9.42 -7.13 -29.93
C LEU A 391 9.39 -8.52 -29.24
N THR A 392 9.35 -8.58 -27.91
CA THR A 392 9.58 -9.82 -27.15
C THR A 392 8.33 -10.68 -26.97
N CYS A 393 7.11 -10.14 -27.13
CA CYS A 393 5.91 -10.97 -27.24
C CYS A 393 5.76 -11.51 -28.68
N LYS A 394 6.51 -12.58 -28.98
CA LYS A 394 6.53 -13.24 -30.30
C LYS A 394 5.22 -13.97 -30.66
N ARG A 395 4.20 -14.01 -29.78
CA ARG A 395 3.06 -14.95 -29.91
C ARG A 395 1.68 -14.34 -30.14
N GLY A 396 1.50 -13.02 -30.08
CA GLY A 396 0.26 -12.36 -30.51
C GLY A 396 -1.05 -12.99 -29.99
N LEU A 397 -1.11 -13.38 -28.72
CA LEU A 397 -2.29 -14.02 -28.14
C LEU A 397 -3.28 -12.98 -27.63
N ALA A 398 -4.57 -13.22 -27.85
CA ALA A 398 -5.62 -12.36 -27.31
C ALA A 398 -5.85 -12.63 -25.81
N PRO A 399 -6.20 -11.64 -24.98
CA PRO A 399 -6.49 -11.84 -23.56
C PRO A 399 -7.54 -12.94 -23.28
N VAL A 400 -8.56 -13.06 -24.14
CA VAL A 400 -9.57 -14.12 -24.08
C VAL A 400 -8.97 -15.52 -24.29
N GLU A 401 -7.95 -15.66 -25.12
CA GLU A 401 -7.24 -16.93 -25.32
C GLU A 401 -6.40 -17.30 -24.09
N VAL A 402 -5.84 -16.31 -23.41
CA VAL A 402 -5.09 -16.51 -22.16
C VAL A 402 -6.02 -16.91 -21.02
N ALA A 403 -7.19 -16.27 -20.92
CA ALA A 403 -8.24 -16.64 -19.96
C ALA A 403 -8.66 -18.10 -20.11
N ARG A 404 -9.02 -18.50 -21.35
CA ARG A 404 -9.43 -19.88 -21.67
C ARG A 404 -8.36 -20.91 -21.31
N ARG A 405 -7.07 -20.62 -21.57
CA ARG A 405 -5.95 -21.50 -21.22
C ARG A 405 -5.70 -21.59 -19.72
N SER A 406 -6.09 -20.58 -18.97
CA SER A 406 -5.93 -20.50 -17.52
C SER A 406 -7.16 -21.01 -16.76
N GLY A 407 -8.16 -21.55 -17.46
CA GLY A 407 -9.41 -22.02 -16.86
C GLY A 407 -10.31 -20.90 -16.34
N LEU A 408 -10.06 -19.65 -16.75
CA LEU A 408 -10.83 -18.48 -16.34
C LEU A 408 -11.96 -18.24 -17.34
N ASP A 409 -13.16 -18.05 -16.80
CA ASP A 409 -14.33 -17.68 -17.58
C ASP A 409 -14.36 -16.16 -17.76
N LEU A 410 -13.54 -15.64 -18.68
CA LEU A 410 -13.45 -14.22 -18.98
C LEU A 410 -13.65 -13.97 -20.47
N ASP A 411 -14.87 -13.56 -20.83
CA ASP A 411 -15.21 -13.04 -22.16
C ASP A 411 -15.20 -11.49 -22.16
N ALA A 412 -15.50 -10.88 -23.32
CA ALA A 412 -15.50 -9.43 -23.46
C ALA A 412 -16.53 -8.74 -22.54
N ARG A 413 -17.71 -9.34 -22.35
CA ARG A 413 -18.78 -8.78 -21.51
C ARG A 413 -18.42 -8.86 -20.03
N ARG A 414 -17.85 -9.98 -19.60
CA ARG A 414 -17.39 -10.18 -18.22
C ARG A 414 -16.19 -9.32 -17.90
N ALA A 415 -15.23 -9.18 -18.82
CA ALA A 415 -14.14 -8.22 -18.67
C ALA A 415 -14.64 -6.79 -18.50
N GLU A 416 -15.62 -6.37 -19.32
CA GLU A 416 -16.25 -5.06 -19.17
C GLU A 416 -16.96 -4.91 -17.81
N GLY A 417 -17.71 -5.92 -17.38
CA GLY A 417 -18.36 -5.94 -16.07
C GLY A 417 -17.39 -5.84 -14.89
N VAL A 418 -16.24 -6.54 -14.96
CA VAL A 418 -15.17 -6.46 -13.96
C VAL A 418 -14.58 -5.04 -13.90
N MET A 419 -14.34 -4.41 -15.06
CA MET A 419 -13.81 -3.05 -15.12
C MET A 419 -14.82 -1.99 -14.70
N GLN A 420 -16.11 -2.17 -14.99
CA GLN A 420 -17.18 -1.32 -14.46
C GLN A 420 -17.28 -1.43 -12.94
N GLY A 421 -17.20 -2.66 -12.39
CA GLY A 421 -17.16 -2.89 -10.95
C GLY A 421 -15.95 -2.24 -10.27
N LEU A 422 -14.77 -2.31 -10.89
CA LEU A 422 -13.59 -1.59 -10.44
C LEU A 422 -13.82 -0.08 -10.40
N ARG A 423 -14.30 0.50 -11.52
CA ARG A 423 -14.55 1.94 -11.62
C ARG A 423 -15.53 2.38 -10.53
N ALA A 424 -16.60 1.63 -10.29
CA ALA A 424 -17.57 1.88 -9.22
C ALA A 424 -16.95 1.78 -7.82
N LYS A 425 -16.02 0.86 -7.57
CA LYS A 425 -15.27 0.81 -6.30
C LYS A 425 -14.37 2.03 -6.12
N LEU A 426 -13.76 2.56 -7.19
CA LEU A 426 -12.76 3.63 -7.11
C LEU A 426 -13.38 5.03 -6.97
N LEU A 427 -14.39 5.36 -7.77
CA LEU A 427 -15.76 5.43 -7.24
C LEU A 427 -15.98 5.79 -5.76
N GLU A 428 -16.57 4.81 -5.09
CA GLU A 428 -16.98 4.80 -3.69
C GLU A 428 -15.84 5.03 -2.71
N GLN A 429 -14.60 4.67 -3.07
CA GLN A 429 -13.40 4.85 -2.24
C GLN A 429 -12.72 6.21 -2.47
N GLY A 430 -13.33 7.04 -3.30
CA GLY A 430 -13.01 8.45 -3.42
C GLY A 430 -11.79 8.79 -4.28
N LEU A 431 -11.10 7.81 -4.86
CA LEU A 431 -10.07 8.05 -5.91
C LEU A 431 -10.64 8.81 -7.14
N GLY A 432 -11.98 8.87 -7.22
CA GLY A 432 -12.75 9.97 -7.78
C GLY A 432 -13.26 9.72 -9.21
N PRO A 433 -14.24 10.53 -9.69
CA PRO A 433 -14.74 10.70 -11.05
C PRO A 433 -14.23 9.83 -12.19
N GLY A 434 -12.93 10.03 -12.40
CA GLY A 434 -12.19 9.67 -13.59
C GLY A 434 -11.02 8.78 -13.28
N PHE A 435 -11.21 7.76 -12.45
CA PHE A 435 -10.33 6.60 -12.51
C PHE A 435 -10.31 6.09 -13.97
N PRO A 436 -9.12 5.87 -14.55
CA PRO A 436 -8.87 6.30 -15.92
C PRO A 436 -9.78 5.61 -16.92
N ASP A 437 -10.58 6.42 -17.60
CA ASP A 437 -10.77 6.18 -19.01
C ASP A 437 -9.42 6.49 -19.67
N TYR A 438 -8.74 5.43 -20.13
CA TYR A 438 -7.49 5.54 -20.90
C TYR A 438 -7.60 6.58 -22.03
N ASN A 439 -8.81 6.78 -22.59
CA ASN A 439 -9.07 7.77 -23.63
C ASN A 439 -9.02 9.22 -23.12
N ALA A 440 -9.61 9.53 -21.96
CA ALA A 440 -9.61 10.89 -21.40
C ALA A 440 -8.18 11.38 -21.11
N CYS A 441 -7.32 10.50 -20.61
CA CYS A 441 -5.93 10.81 -20.30
C CYS A 441 -5.02 10.97 -21.54
N LEU A 442 -5.37 10.32 -22.66
CA LEU A 442 -4.63 10.42 -23.92
C LEU A 442 -5.04 11.63 -24.76
N VAL A 443 -6.32 12.01 -24.74
CA VAL A 443 -6.85 13.15 -25.49
C VAL A 443 -6.27 14.47 -24.97
N GLU A 444 -6.10 14.62 -23.66
CA GLU A 444 -5.52 15.84 -23.05
C GLU A 444 -4.00 15.97 -23.20
N ARG A 445 -3.28 14.91 -23.60
CA ARG A 445 -1.83 14.99 -23.87
C ARG A 445 -1.49 15.79 -25.14
N LYS A 446 -2.48 16.08 -25.99
CA LYS A 446 -2.30 16.98 -27.12
C LYS A 446 -2.90 18.33 -26.74
N PRO A 447 -2.10 19.37 -26.47
CA PRO A 447 -2.54 20.68 -26.93
C PRO A 447 -2.88 20.49 -28.40
N LEU A 448 -4.09 20.84 -28.82
CA LEU A 448 -4.38 21.08 -30.23
C LEU A 448 -3.23 21.96 -30.73
N ARG A 449 -2.26 21.36 -31.43
CA ARG A 449 -1.28 22.11 -32.20
C ARG A 449 -2.17 22.89 -33.16
N ARG A 450 -2.39 24.17 -32.86
CA ARG A 450 -3.06 25.10 -33.77
C ARG A 450 -2.44 24.83 -35.13
N GLY A 451 -3.29 24.41 -36.06
CA GLY A 451 -2.89 24.15 -37.42
C GLY A 451 -2.07 25.34 -37.88
N ARG A 452 -0.82 25.11 -38.23
CA ARG A 452 -0.17 25.96 -39.22
C ARG A 452 -0.98 25.74 -40.49
N THR A 453 -1.99 26.57 -40.68
CA THR A 453 -2.44 26.94 -42.02
C THR A 453 -1.19 27.33 -42.79
N ARG A 454 -0.82 26.50 -43.75
CA ARG A 454 0.19 26.84 -44.75
C ARG A 454 -0.41 27.97 -45.57
N SER A 455 0.14 29.17 -45.41
CA SER A 455 0.27 30.14 -46.50
C SER A 455 1.19 29.56 -47.58
#